data_AF-A0A645IZV2-F1
#
_entry.id   AF-A0A645IZV2-F1
#
_cell.length_a   1.000
_cell.length_b   1.000
_cell.length_c   1.000
_cell.angle_alpha   90.00
_cell.angle_beta   90.00
_cell.angle_gamma   90.00
#
_symmetry.space_group_name_H-M   'P 1'
#
loop_
_entity.id
_entity.type
_entity.pdbx_description
1 polymer ?
#
loop_
_entity_poly.entity_id
_entity_poly.type
_entity_poly.pdbx_seq_one_letter_code
_entity_poly.pdbx_strand_id
1 'polypeptide(L)'
;MNGQTATLHIGITNDGSAEMKDITVQIDLPYKWIIQSMDPGTISLLPGESGEFIIVLAVPASENASTHTLNVSCKSGDLTSDIINIPVAVVTNPVFGYVIIGCVVLMIAGTVFYFRRNVRR
;
A
#
# COMPACT_ATOMS: atom_id res chain seq x y z
N MET A 1 5.48 6.42 3.32
CA MET A 1 4.26 6.09 2.58
C MET A 1 3.03 6.70 3.25
N ASN A 2 3.03 8.02 3.49
CA ASN A 2 1.80 8.78 3.76
C ASN A 2 1.51 9.60 2.51
N GLY A 3 0.33 9.41 1.89
CA GLY A 3 -0.03 10.00 0.60
C GLY A 3 0.49 9.26 -0.64
N GLN A 4 0.96 8.01 -0.50
CA GLN A 4 1.35 7.18 -1.64
C GLN A 4 0.18 6.30 -2.08
N THR A 5 -0.01 6.22 -3.40
CA THR A 5 -0.90 5.26 -4.05
C THR A 5 -0.29 3.87 -4.00
N ALA A 6 -1.01 2.90 -3.46
CA ALA A 6 -0.64 1.49 -3.55
C ALA A 6 -1.22 0.92 -4.84
N THR A 7 -0.38 0.35 -5.70
CA THR A 7 -0.84 -0.35 -6.91
C THR A 7 -0.87 -1.84 -6.62
N LEU A 8 -2.04 -2.44 -6.75
CA LEU A 8 -2.27 -3.86 -6.55
C LEU A 8 -2.53 -4.52 -7.90
N HIS A 9 -1.81 -5.61 -8.17
CA HIS A 9 -1.97 -6.42 -9.37
C HIS A 9 -2.64 -7.73 -8.97
N ILE A 10 -3.83 -7.98 -9.50
CA ILE A 10 -4.62 -9.18 -9.17
C ILE A 10 -4.75 -10.01 -10.44
N GLY A 11 -4.05 -11.14 -10.47
CA GLY A 11 -4.23 -12.15 -11.50
C GLY A 11 -5.45 -13.02 -11.20
N ILE A 12 -6.34 -13.17 -12.18
CA ILE A 12 -7.52 -14.02 -12.10
C ILE A 12 -7.45 -15.02 -13.23
N THR A 13 -7.68 -16.30 -12.93
CA THR A 13 -7.70 -17.37 -13.92
C THR A 13 -9.08 -18.03 -13.93
N ASN A 14 -9.64 -18.24 -15.12
CA ASN A 14 -10.85 -19.02 -15.27
C ASN A 14 -10.50 -20.51 -15.37
N ASP A 15 -10.49 -21.21 -14.23
CA ASP A 15 -10.32 -22.68 -14.16
C ASP A 15 -11.61 -23.45 -14.51
N GLY A 16 -12.69 -22.73 -14.86
CA GLY A 16 -13.97 -23.31 -15.25
C GLY A 16 -13.96 -23.85 -16.69
N SER A 17 -14.95 -24.70 -16.99
CA SER A 17 -15.18 -25.23 -18.35
C SER A 17 -16.14 -24.37 -19.18
N ALA A 18 -16.61 -23.24 -18.63
CA ALA A 18 -17.53 -22.31 -19.26
C ALA A 18 -16.93 -20.90 -19.33
N GLU A 19 -17.30 -20.15 -20.38
CA GLU A 19 -16.88 -18.76 -20.56
C GLU A 19 -17.43 -17.88 -19.43
N MET A 20 -16.56 -17.18 -18.71
CA MET A 20 -16.95 -16.28 -17.63
C MET A 20 -16.94 -14.84 -18.15
N LYS A 21 -18.11 -14.22 -18.14
CA LYS A 21 -18.31 -12.82 -18.58
C LYS A 21 -18.55 -11.92 -17.38
N ASP A 22 -18.22 -10.65 -17.55
CA ASP A 22 -18.47 -9.59 -16.57
C ASP A 22 -17.83 -9.86 -15.20
N ILE A 23 -16.60 -10.40 -15.20
CA ILE A 23 -15.84 -10.61 -13.97
C ILE A 23 -15.53 -9.23 -13.38
N THR A 24 -16.03 -9.00 -12.17
CA THR A 24 -15.85 -7.78 -11.40
C THR A 24 -15.09 -8.12 -10.12
N VAL A 25 -14.13 -7.29 -9.74
CA VAL A 25 -13.39 -7.43 -8.48
C VAL A 25 -14.05 -6.58 -7.40
N GLN A 26 -14.38 -7.18 -6.28
CA GLN A 26 -14.91 -6.53 -5.10
C GLN A 26 -13.86 -6.57 -3.99
N ILE A 27 -13.45 -5.38 -3.53
CA ILE A 27 -12.43 -5.22 -2.49
C ILE A 27 -13.06 -4.54 -1.29
N ASP A 28 -12.97 -5.21 -0.13
CA ASP A 28 -13.33 -4.58 1.14
C ASP A 28 -12.13 -3.79 1.66
N LEU A 29 -12.32 -2.48 1.69
CA LEU A 29 -11.29 -1.53 2.09
C LEU A 29 -11.46 -1.11 3.56
N PRO A 30 -10.35 -0.94 4.29
CA PRO A 30 -10.38 -0.40 5.64
C PRO A 30 -10.85 1.06 5.65
N TYR A 31 -11.29 1.51 6.82
CA TYR A 31 -11.92 2.82 7.01
C TYR A 31 -11.09 3.97 6.41
N LYS A 32 -11.73 4.80 5.57
CA LYS A 32 -11.17 5.97 4.85
C LYS A 32 -10.21 5.68 3.68
N TRP A 33 -10.01 4.43 3.28
CA TRP A 33 -9.28 4.12 2.04
C TRP A 33 -10.21 4.30 0.83
N ILE A 34 -9.64 4.73 -0.30
CA ILE A 34 -10.41 5.02 -1.52
C ILE A 34 -9.74 4.31 -2.70
N ILE A 35 -10.53 3.71 -3.59
CA ILE A 35 -10.05 3.24 -4.89
C ILE A 35 -9.88 4.46 -5.79
N GLN A 36 -8.65 4.76 -6.18
CA GLN A 36 -8.33 5.87 -7.06
C GLN A 36 -8.61 5.51 -8.53
N SER A 37 -8.21 4.31 -8.95
CA SER A 37 -8.54 3.77 -10.26
C SER A 37 -8.55 2.25 -10.24
N MET A 38 -9.36 1.66 -11.10
CA MET A 38 -9.42 0.23 -11.35
C MET A 38 -9.49 0.03 -12.86
N ASP A 39 -8.50 -0.67 -13.41
CA ASP A 39 -8.41 -0.94 -14.84
C ASP A 39 -7.94 -2.38 -15.09
N PRO A 40 -8.63 -3.15 -15.94
CA PRO A 40 -9.98 -2.89 -16.49
C PRO A 40 -11.06 -2.99 -15.40
N GLY A 41 -12.22 -2.35 -15.60
CA GLY A 41 -13.36 -2.45 -14.66
C GLY A 41 -14.03 -3.83 -14.67
N THR A 42 -14.04 -4.49 -15.84
CA THR A 42 -14.60 -5.82 -16.06
C THR A 42 -13.76 -6.57 -17.09
N ILE A 43 -13.56 -7.88 -16.89
CA ILE A 43 -12.90 -8.76 -17.86
C ILE A 43 -13.84 -9.92 -18.20
N SER A 44 -13.80 -10.36 -19.46
CA SER A 44 -14.37 -11.63 -19.88
C SER A 44 -13.22 -12.60 -20.15
N LEU A 45 -13.25 -13.77 -19.52
CA LEU A 45 -12.21 -14.81 -19.65
C LEU A 45 -12.81 -16.08 -20.24
N LEU A 46 -12.17 -16.59 -21.29
CA LEU A 46 -12.46 -17.92 -21.81
C LEU A 46 -11.96 -19.00 -20.83
N PRO A 47 -12.44 -20.25 -20.95
CA PRO A 47 -11.93 -21.39 -20.18
C PRO A 47 -10.41 -21.53 -20.32
N GLY A 48 -9.68 -21.50 -19.20
CA GLY A 48 -8.23 -21.58 -19.16
C GLY A 48 -7.49 -20.28 -19.47
N GLU A 49 -8.20 -19.16 -19.61
CA GLU A 49 -7.62 -17.84 -19.81
C GLU A 49 -7.39 -17.13 -18.47
N SER A 50 -6.33 -16.32 -18.41
CA SER A 50 -6.00 -15.48 -17.26
C SER A 50 -6.11 -14.00 -17.62
N GLY A 51 -6.68 -13.22 -16.71
CA GLY A 51 -6.76 -11.77 -16.76
C GLY A 51 -6.03 -11.13 -15.60
N GLU A 52 -5.69 -9.85 -15.75
CA GLU A 52 -5.04 -9.05 -14.71
C GLU A 52 -5.85 -7.79 -14.45
N PHE A 53 -6.11 -7.52 -13.18
CA PHE A 53 -6.73 -6.27 -12.70
C PHE A 53 -5.67 -5.42 -12.00
N ILE A 54 -5.54 -4.17 -12.44
CA ILE A 54 -4.65 -3.16 -11.86
C ILE A 54 -5.51 -2.20 -11.05
N ILE A 55 -5.30 -2.19 -9.74
CA ILE A 55 -6.09 -1.39 -8.81
C ILE A 55 -5.18 -0.45 -8.06
N VAL A 56 -5.45 0.84 -8.19
CA VAL A 56 -4.71 1.91 -7.52
C VAL A 56 -5.52 2.36 -6.32
N LEU A 57 -4.97 2.10 -5.14
CA LEU A 57 -5.55 2.41 -3.84
C LEU A 57 -4.92 3.68 -3.28
N ALA A 58 -5.74 4.61 -2.82
CA ALA A 58 -5.31 5.82 -2.14
C ALA A 58 -5.33 5.60 -0.63
N VAL A 59 -4.16 5.52 -0.01
CA VAL A 59 -4.01 5.44 1.44
C VAL A 59 -4.08 6.85 2.03
N PRO A 60 -4.97 7.11 3.01
CA PRO A 60 -5.08 8.43 3.62
C PRO A 60 -3.76 8.83 4.28
N ALA A 61 -3.34 10.09 4.08
CA ALA A 61 -2.07 10.59 4.64
C ALA A 61 -2.06 10.68 6.18
N SER A 62 -3.24 10.57 6.81
CA SER A 62 -3.42 10.51 8.25
C SER A 62 -3.21 9.11 8.83
N GLU A 63 -3.01 8.10 7.99
CA GLU A 63 -2.84 6.73 8.47
C GLU A 63 -1.46 6.56 9.12
N ASN A 64 -1.45 5.94 10.31
CA ASN A 64 -0.22 5.60 11.00
C ASN A 64 0.41 4.35 10.37
N ALA A 65 1.70 4.13 10.64
CA ALA A 65 2.36 2.91 10.18
C ALA A 65 1.70 1.67 10.80
N SER A 66 0.96 0.92 10.00
CA SER A 66 0.15 -0.22 10.42
C SER A 66 -0.03 -1.18 9.26
N THR A 67 -0.23 -2.47 9.57
CA THR A 67 -0.58 -3.50 8.59
C THR A 67 -2.09 -3.66 8.56
N HIS A 68 -2.69 -3.46 7.39
CA HIS A 68 -4.11 -3.67 7.15
C HIS A 68 -4.31 -4.87 6.22
N THR A 69 -5.30 -5.69 6.52
CA THR A 69 -5.64 -6.81 5.64
C THR A 69 -6.76 -6.40 4.72
N LEU A 70 -6.52 -6.45 3.41
CA LEU A 70 -7.52 -6.23 2.38
C LEU A 70 -8.13 -7.56 2.00
N ASN A 71 -9.46 -7.62 1.99
CA ASN A 71 -10.18 -8.80 1.52
C ASN A 71 -10.59 -8.54 0.07
N VAL A 72 -10.10 -9.37 -0.84
CA VAL A 72 -10.39 -9.27 -2.27
C VAL A 72 -11.23 -10.48 -2.64
N SER A 73 -12.35 -10.24 -3.34
CA SER A 73 -13.21 -11.27 -3.89
C SER A 73 -13.53 -10.94 -5.35
N CYS A 74 -13.75 -11.95 -6.17
CA CYS A 74 -14.10 -11.78 -7.58
C CYS A 74 -15.51 -12.33 -7.79
N LYS A 75 -16.32 -11.61 -8.56
CA LYS A 75 -17.70 -11.98 -8.86
C LYS A 75 -17.91 -12.02 -10.36
N SER A 76 -18.55 -13.06 -10.87
CA SER A 76 -18.96 -13.18 -12.28
C SER A 76 -20.40 -13.70 -12.30
N GLY A 77 -21.35 -12.82 -12.63
CA GLY A 77 -22.78 -13.13 -12.55
C GLY A 77 -23.20 -13.56 -11.14
N ASP A 78 -23.64 -14.82 -11.00
CA ASP A 78 -24.06 -15.42 -9.74
C ASP A 78 -22.93 -16.18 -9.00
N LEU A 79 -21.74 -16.28 -9.60
CA LEU A 79 -20.59 -16.97 -9.03
C LEU A 79 -19.69 -15.98 -8.28
N THR A 80 -19.44 -16.26 -7.01
CA THR A 80 -18.43 -15.57 -6.19
C THR A 80 -17.24 -16.48 -5.94
N SER A 81 -16.04 -16.00 -6.21
CA SER A 81 -14.78 -16.68 -5.92
C SER A 81 -14.46 -16.65 -4.41
N ASP A 82 -13.45 -17.42 -4.02
CA ASP A 82 -12.88 -17.34 -2.68
C ASP A 82 -12.36 -15.93 -2.37
N ILE A 83 -12.45 -15.58 -1.09
CA ILE A 83 -11.95 -14.33 -0.53
C ILE A 83 -10.46 -14.50 -0.23
N ILE A 84 -9.63 -13.63 -0.80
CA ILE A 84 -8.18 -13.61 -0.57
C ILE A 84 -7.85 -12.46 0.38
N ASN A 85 -7.11 -12.78 1.45
CA ASN A 85 -6.61 -11.79 2.40
C ASN A 85 -5.20 -11.33 2.01
N ILE A 86 -5.07 -10.06 1.63
CA ILE A 86 -3.80 -9.45 1.23
C ILE A 86 -3.34 -8.47 2.33
N PRO A 87 -2.26 -8.77 3.07
CA PRO A 87 -1.72 -7.84 4.07
C PRO A 87 -0.97 -6.69 3.38
N VAL A 88 -1.43 -5.46 3.59
CA VAL A 88 -0.80 -4.23 3.09
C VAL A 88 -0.21 -3.46 4.27
N ALA A 89 1.12 -3.30 4.25
CA ALA A 89 1.84 -2.53 5.27
C ALA A 89 1.96 -1.06 4.87
N VAL A 90 1.36 -0.18 5.66
CA VAL A 90 1.59 1.27 5.56
C VAL A 90 2.84 1.61 6.33
N VAL A 91 3.84 2.19 5.67
CA VAL A 91 5.10 2.57 6.30
C VAL A 91 5.19 4.09 6.35
N THR A 92 5.18 4.70 7.53
CA THR A 92 5.52 6.12 7.68
C THR A 92 7.04 6.27 7.62
N ASN A 93 7.57 7.19 6.81
CA ASN A 93 9.01 7.50 6.85
C ASN A 93 9.23 8.62 7.89
N PRO A 94 9.86 8.34 9.05
CA PRO A 94 10.07 9.35 10.06
C PRO A 94 11.24 10.26 9.65
N VAL A 95 10.93 11.38 9.00
CA VAL A 95 11.92 12.44 8.68
C VAL A 95 12.61 12.98 9.94
N PHE A 96 11.97 12.84 11.11
CA PHE A 96 12.52 13.20 12.42
C PHE A 96 13.83 12.51 12.78
N GLY A 97 14.18 11.36 12.17
CA GLY A 97 15.45 10.68 12.40
C GLY A 97 16.66 11.59 12.13
N TYR A 98 16.61 12.38 11.05
CA TYR A 98 17.69 13.31 10.71
C TYR A 98 17.76 14.50 11.67
N VAL A 99 16.62 14.95 12.20
CA VAL A 99 16.56 16.06 13.17
C VAL A 99 17.26 15.66 14.47
N ILE A 100 17.01 14.43 14.96
CA ILE A 100 17.67 13.91 16.16
C ILE A 100 19.18 13.82 15.96
N ILE A 101 19.63 13.28 14.84
CA ILE A 101 21.06 13.19 14.50
C ILE A 101 21.69 14.59 14.46
N GLY A 102 21.02 15.56 13.82
CA GLY A 102 21.47 16.95 13.77
C GLY A 102 21.63 17.58 15.16
N CYS A 103 20.68 17.36 16.07
CA CYS A 103 20.76 17.83 17.45
C CYS A 103 21.94 17.20 18.22
N VAL A 104 22.18 15.90 18.05
CA VAL A 104 23.32 15.21 18.70
C VAL A 104 24.65 15.77 18.20
N VAL A 105 24.79 15.98 16.88
CA VAL A 105 26.00 16.58 16.29
C VAL A 105 26.21 18.00 16.80
N LEU A 106 25.15 18.80 16.91
CA LEU A 106 25.21 20.15 17.48
C LEU A 106 25.68 20.15 18.95
N MET A 107 25.18 19.23 19.77
CA MET A 107 25.60 19.10 21.17
C MET A 107 27.09 18.73 21.31
N ILE A 108 27.56 17.81 20.47
CA ILE A 108 28.98 17.41 20.42
C ILE A 108 29.84 18.60 19.96
N ALA A 109 29.45 19.27 18.87
CA ALA A 109 30.16 20.42 18.33
C ALA A 109 30.22 21.57 19.34
N GLY A 110 29.11 21.86 20.03
CA GLY A 110 29.05 22.86 21.09
C GLY A 110 29.99 22.55 22.25
N THR A 111 30.03 21.28 22.68
CA THR A 111 30.94 20.82 23.75
C THR A 111 32.40 20.96 23.33
N VAL A 112 32.76 20.49 22.14
CA VAL A 112 34.13 20.60 21.59
C VAL A 112 34.53 22.07 21.44
N PHE A 113 33.63 22.92 20.96
CA PHE A 113 33.88 24.35 20.81
C PHE A 113 34.12 25.03 22.17
N TYR A 114 33.30 24.74 23.16
CA TYR A 114 33.44 25.25 24.53
C TYR A 114 34.79 24.90 25.14
N PHE A 115 35.20 23.62 25.07
CA PHE A 115 36.50 23.19 25.58
C PHE A 115 37.67 23.79 24.79
N ARG A 116 37.61 23.84 23.46
CA ARG A 116 38.68 24.47 22.65
C ARG A 116 38.81 25.97 22.90
N ARG A 117 37.72 26.67 23.23
CA ARG A 117 37.71 28.10 23.58
C ARG A 117 38.36 28.32 24.96
N ASN A 118 38.05 27.47 25.93
CA ASN A 118 38.47 27.65 27.32
C ASN A 118 39.88 27.14 27.62
N VAL A 119 40.44 26.22 26.82
CA VAL A 119 41.83 25.74 26.97
C VAL A 119 42.88 26.76 26.47
N ARG A 120 42.47 27.85 25.82
CA ARG A 120 43.37 28.91 25.31
C ARG A 120 43.61 30.07 26.30
N ARG A 121 43.37 29.87 27.59
CA ARG A 121 43.79 30.81 28.66
C ARG A 121 44.69 30.13 29.65
#